data_AF-A0AAU6ZVQ2-F1
#
_entry.id   AF-A0AAU6ZVQ2-F1
#
_cell.length_a   1.000
_cell.length_b   1.000
_cell.length_c   1.000
_cell.angle_alpha   90.00
_cell.angle_beta   90.00
_cell.angle_gamma   90.00
#
_symmetry.space_group_name_H-M   'P 1'
#
loop_
_entity.id
_entity.type
_entity.pdbx_description
1 polymer ?
#
loop_
_entity_poly.entity_id
_entity_poly.type
_entity_poly.pdbx_seq_one_letter_code
_entity_poly.pdbx_strand_id
1 'polypeptide(L)'
;MSFHDTDLPAGAPARLTIDLTAIRDNVIRLKELAGAAEVMAVVKGDAYGHGLVPSAQAAVHGGATWLGVAQLAEAIALRDAGIETRVLSWLHAPGLDFTPGLERDIDFGVPAEWELTELAAAARRIGRPARVQLKVDTGLARNGAYGADWPRLIQAAQPLSAEGVIEVVGVFTHFAFADSPDHPTVRAQQEKFADAVRDVERAGFPIEVRHMSNSAATLTQPSAAWDMVRPGLAVYGLSPVPQLGDPASFGLRPAMTASANITVAKRIPAGQGVSYGHTYVPEKETTVVDVPAGYADGVPRAASNVGPVQVAGVRHAVSGRVCMDQFVVDVGDQQVQAGDRVVLFGPGDGGEPTAQDWADATDTISYEIVTRMSSRLPRIYEGDM
;
A
#
# COMPACT_ATOMS: atom_id res chain seq x y z
N MET A 1 26.12 10.63 6.49
CA MET A 1 26.12 11.01 7.92
C MET A 1 25.54 9.83 8.67
N SER A 2 26.29 9.25 9.61
CA SER A 2 25.80 8.14 10.43
C SER A 2 24.75 8.70 11.39
N PHE A 3 23.49 8.36 11.18
CA PHE A 3 22.45 8.60 12.18
C PHE A 3 22.68 7.59 13.30
N HIS A 4 23.03 8.07 14.49
CA HIS A 4 22.89 7.24 15.68
C HIS A 4 21.39 7.00 15.89
N ASP A 5 21.03 5.76 16.20
CA ASP A 5 19.67 5.22 16.30
C ASP A 5 18.74 5.98 17.30
N THR A 6 19.29 6.93 18.05
CA THR A 6 18.60 7.71 19.09
C THR A 6 18.13 9.11 18.65
N ASP A 7 18.62 9.67 17.54
CA ASP A 7 18.34 11.07 17.22
C ASP A 7 17.06 11.21 16.37
N LEU A 8 15.93 11.46 17.04
CA LEU A 8 14.66 11.81 16.38
C LEU A 8 14.80 13.17 15.67
N PRO A 9 14.24 13.33 14.44
CA PRO A 9 14.17 14.62 13.76
C PRO A 9 13.52 15.67 14.67
N ALA A 10 14.22 16.76 14.93
CA ALA A 10 13.76 17.99 15.61
C ALA A 10 12.63 17.79 16.65
N GLY A 11 12.82 16.92 17.64
CA GLY A 11 11.93 16.81 18.80
C GLY A 11 10.58 16.12 18.55
N ALA A 12 10.36 15.48 17.40
CA ALA A 12 9.17 14.66 17.18
C ALA A 12 9.22 13.41 18.08
N PRO A 13 8.18 13.09 18.87
CA PRO A 13 8.28 12.06 19.90
C PRO A 13 8.05 10.63 19.37
N ALA A 14 7.56 10.50 18.13
CA ALA A 14 7.42 9.26 17.37
C ALA A 14 7.82 9.48 15.90
N ARG A 15 8.22 8.41 15.19
CA ARG A 15 8.68 8.43 13.80
C ARG A 15 8.33 7.15 13.03
N LEU A 16 8.37 7.27 11.70
CA LEU A 16 8.41 6.14 10.77
C LEU A 16 9.80 6.09 10.12
N THR A 17 10.51 4.98 10.24
CA THR A 17 11.76 4.75 9.50
C THR A 17 11.44 3.84 8.32
N ILE A 18 11.80 4.28 7.11
CA ILE A 18 11.49 3.64 5.84
C ILE A 18 12.80 3.19 5.19
N ASP A 19 12.98 1.89 5.09
CA ASP A 19 14.13 1.26 4.42
C ASP A 19 13.88 1.20 2.90
N LEU A 20 14.53 2.10 2.16
CA LEU A 20 14.44 2.17 0.70
C LEU A 20 15.15 1.00 0.03
N THR A 21 16.19 0.46 0.65
CA THR A 21 16.87 -0.75 0.16
C THR A 21 15.92 -1.94 0.23
N ALA A 22 15.14 -2.10 1.31
CA ALA A 22 14.12 -3.13 1.39
C ALA A 22 13.07 -3.00 0.28
N ILE A 23 12.56 -1.80 0.00
CA ILE A 23 11.61 -1.57 -1.10
C ILE A 23 12.20 -1.98 -2.44
N ARG A 24 13.43 -1.55 -2.73
CA ARG A 24 14.14 -1.91 -3.97
C ARG A 24 14.29 -3.42 -4.10
N ASP A 25 14.80 -4.07 -3.06
CA ASP A 25 15.11 -5.50 -3.07
C ASP A 25 13.83 -6.35 -3.14
N ASN A 26 12.73 -5.90 -2.51
CA ASN A 26 11.41 -6.51 -2.68
C ASN A 26 10.94 -6.44 -4.13
N VAL A 27 11.15 -5.31 -4.83
CA VAL A 27 10.79 -5.20 -6.25
C VAL A 27 11.67 -6.09 -7.13
N ILE A 28 12.97 -6.21 -6.84
CA ILE A 28 13.86 -7.17 -7.52
C ILE A 28 13.29 -8.58 -7.37
N ARG A 29 12.92 -8.97 -6.14
CA ARG A 29 12.32 -10.27 -5.86
C ARG A 29 11.00 -10.47 -6.61
N LEU A 30 10.13 -9.47 -6.62
CA LEU A 30 8.86 -9.53 -7.34
C LEU A 30 9.04 -9.64 -8.85
N LYS A 31 10.08 -9.02 -9.41
CA LYS A 31 10.45 -9.15 -10.82
C LYS A 31 10.93 -10.55 -11.15
N GLU A 32 11.72 -11.18 -10.29
CA GLU A 32 12.09 -12.60 -10.44
C GLU A 32 10.85 -13.51 -10.46
N LEU A 33 9.90 -13.27 -9.55
CA LEU A 33 8.65 -14.04 -9.46
C LEU A 33 7.71 -13.79 -10.64
N ALA A 34 7.71 -12.58 -11.22
CA ALA A 34 6.93 -12.24 -12.39
C ALA A 34 7.45 -12.88 -13.70
N GLY A 35 8.70 -13.36 -13.71
CA GLY A 35 9.32 -13.98 -14.87
C GLY A 35 9.49 -12.98 -16.01
N ALA A 36 8.81 -13.21 -17.14
CA ALA A 36 8.88 -12.33 -18.30
C ALA A 36 7.93 -11.13 -18.21
N ALA A 37 6.96 -11.14 -17.27
CA ALA A 37 6.01 -10.06 -17.12
C ALA A 37 6.68 -8.81 -16.52
N GLU A 38 6.21 -7.63 -16.96
CA GLU A 38 6.58 -6.36 -16.37
C GLU A 38 6.07 -6.25 -14.92
N VAL A 39 6.69 -5.35 -14.13
CA VAL A 39 6.24 -5.06 -12.76
C VAL A 39 5.76 -3.62 -12.69
N MET A 40 4.48 -3.45 -12.37
CA MET A 40 3.90 -2.19 -11.92
C MET A 40 3.93 -2.12 -10.39
N ALA A 41 4.85 -1.34 -9.83
CA ALA A 41 4.84 -1.08 -8.40
C ALA A 41 3.68 -0.13 -8.04
N VAL A 42 2.75 -0.60 -7.22
CA VAL A 42 1.57 0.18 -6.85
C VAL A 42 1.89 1.04 -5.62
N VAL A 43 1.96 2.36 -5.83
CA VAL A 43 2.40 3.37 -4.85
C VAL A 43 1.28 4.33 -4.39
N LYS A 44 0.01 3.98 -4.63
CA LYS A 44 -1.15 4.74 -4.13
C LYS A 44 -1.18 4.84 -2.60
N GLY A 45 -1.94 5.80 -2.08
CA GLY A 45 -2.12 6.01 -0.65
C GLY A 45 -0.83 6.45 0.01
N ASP A 46 -0.11 7.38 -0.62
CA ASP A 46 1.23 7.82 -0.20
C ASP A 46 2.20 6.65 -0.04
N ALA A 47 2.26 5.78 -1.05
CA ALA A 47 3.01 4.53 -1.02
C ALA A 47 2.64 3.65 0.18
N TYR A 48 1.34 3.45 0.42
CA TYR A 48 0.83 2.68 1.58
C TYR A 48 1.39 3.23 2.91
N GLY A 49 1.52 4.55 3.00
CA GLY A 49 2.07 5.26 4.16
C GLY A 49 3.61 5.41 4.18
N HIS A 50 4.34 4.79 3.26
CA HIS A 50 5.81 4.83 3.22
C HIS A 50 6.36 6.13 2.60
N GLY A 51 5.52 6.92 1.92
CA GLY A 51 5.89 8.14 1.23
C GLY A 51 6.04 7.94 -0.27
N LEU A 52 5.23 8.69 -1.03
CA LEU A 52 4.99 8.51 -2.46
C LEU A 52 6.29 8.54 -3.29
N VAL A 53 7.01 9.65 -3.27
CA VAL A 53 8.16 9.89 -4.17
C VAL A 53 9.35 8.99 -3.83
N PRO A 54 9.84 8.92 -2.58
CA PRO A 54 11.02 8.09 -2.26
C PRO A 54 10.78 6.60 -2.52
N SER A 55 9.58 6.09 -2.20
CA SER A 55 9.22 4.70 -2.46
C SER A 55 9.11 4.40 -3.95
N ALA A 56 8.56 5.33 -4.75
CA ALA A 56 8.50 5.19 -6.20
C ALA A 56 9.89 5.13 -6.83
N GLN A 57 10.82 5.99 -6.40
CA GLN A 57 12.21 5.97 -6.87
C GLN A 57 12.91 4.64 -6.53
N ALA A 58 12.78 4.17 -5.28
CA ALA A 58 13.32 2.88 -4.87
C ALA A 58 12.73 1.71 -5.67
N ALA A 59 11.42 1.72 -5.93
CA ALA A 59 10.77 0.71 -6.76
C ALA A 59 11.28 0.71 -8.21
N VAL A 60 11.50 1.89 -8.80
CA VAL A 60 12.08 2.02 -10.16
C VAL A 60 13.52 1.49 -10.18
N HIS A 61 14.35 1.78 -9.17
CA HIS A 61 15.68 1.19 -9.06
C HIS A 61 15.65 -0.33 -8.86
N GLY A 62 14.61 -0.85 -8.23
CA GLY A 62 14.35 -2.29 -8.13
C GLY A 62 13.92 -2.93 -9.46
N GLY A 63 13.71 -2.13 -10.49
CA GLY A 63 13.41 -2.58 -11.84
C GLY A 63 11.93 -2.59 -12.21
N ALA A 64 11.06 -1.90 -11.45
CA ALA A 64 9.68 -1.63 -11.87
C ALA A 64 9.67 -0.75 -13.13
N THR A 65 8.99 -1.22 -14.17
CA THR A 65 8.85 -0.50 -15.46
C THR A 65 7.54 0.28 -15.55
N TRP A 66 6.65 0.09 -14.56
CA TRP A 66 5.44 0.86 -14.36
C TRP A 66 5.26 1.24 -12.90
N LEU A 67 4.52 2.32 -12.67
CA LEU A 67 3.97 2.70 -11.37
C LEU A 67 2.44 2.78 -11.46
N GLY A 68 1.77 2.37 -10.39
CA GLY A 68 0.32 2.42 -10.30
C GLY A 68 -0.15 3.28 -9.13
N VAL A 69 -1.02 4.25 -9.38
CA VAL A 69 -1.65 5.08 -8.35
C VAL A 69 -3.17 5.06 -8.46
N ALA A 70 -3.87 5.49 -7.41
CA ALA A 70 -5.33 5.54 -7.47
C ALA A 70 -5.78 6.84 -8.11
N GLN A 71 -5.30 7.97 -7.60
CA GLN A 71 -5.81 9.29 -7.97
C GLN A 71 -4.85 10.02 -8.90
N LEU A 72 -5.40 10.84 -9.79
CA LEU A 72 -4.62 11.62 -10.75
C LEU A 72 -3.61 12.56 -10.06
N ALA A 73 -3.94 13.11 -8.90
CA ALA A 73 -3.04 13.98 -8.14
C ALA A 73 -1.75 13.25 -7.71
N GLU A 74 -1.82 11.95 -7.38
CA GLU A 74 -0.65 11.16 -7.05
C GLU A 74 0.25 10.97 -8.28
N ALA A 75 -0.36 10.71 -9.45
CA ALA A 75 0.38 10.55 -10.71
C ALA A 75 1.08 11.85 -11.12
N ILE A 76 0.39 12.99 -10.96
CA ILE A 76 0.96 14.31 -11.21
C ILE A 76 2.13 14.58 -10.26
N ALA A 77 2.00 14.28 -8.97
CA ALA A 77 3.07 14.46 -8.00
C ALA A 77 4.32 13.62 -8.34
N LEU A 78 4.14 12.38 -8.83
CA LEU A 78 5.26 11.56 -9.31
C LEU A 78 5.96 12.21 -10.51
N ARG A 79 5.21 12.74 -11.47
CA ARG A 79 5.75 13.41 -12.65
C ARG A 79 6.47 14.71 -12.30
N ASP A 80 5.89 15.53 -11.44
CA ASP A 80 6.49 16.78 -10.96
C ASP A 80 7.78 16.51 -10.14
N ALA A 81 7.93 15.31 -9.57
CA ALA A 81 9.14 14.83 -8.92
C ALA A 81 10.18 14.20 -9.86
N GLY A 82 9.96 14.24 -11.18
CA GLY A 82 10.91 13.76 -12.19
C GLY A 82 10.86 12.25 -12.48
N ILE A 83 9.80 11.55 -12.08
CA ILE A 83 9.62 10.14 -12.47
C ILE A 83 9.29 10.05 -13.96
N GLU A 84 10.11 9.31 -14.72
CA GLU A 84 9.94 9.11 -16.17
C GLU A 84 9.27 7.78 -16.53
N THR A 85 9.34 6.78 -15.64
CA THR A 85 8.68 5.47 -15.78
C THR A 85 7.18 5.59 -16.08
N ARG A 86 6.56 4.64 -16.79
CA ARG A 86 5.11 4.68 -17.08
C ARG A 86 4.28 4.76 -15.79
N VAL A 87 3.24 5.60 -15.77
CA VAL A 87 2.36 5.79 -14.60
C VAL A 87 0.91 5.59 -15.02
N LEU A 88 0.21 4.69 -14.33
CA LEU A 88 -1.22 4.45 -14.50
C LEU A 88 -2.01 5.02 -13.31
N SER A 89 -3.05 5.81 -13.59
CA SER A 89 -4.08 6.25 -12.62
C SER A 89 -5.46 5.69 -12.99
N TRP A 90 -6.28 5.25 -12.03
CA TRP A 90 -7.51 4.48 -12.34
C TRP A 90 -8.74 4.77 -11.47
N LEU A 91 -8.69 5.78 -10.60
CA LEU A 91 -9.81 6.17 -9.74
C LEU A 91 -10.10 7.67 -9.93
N HIS A 92 -11.05 7.94 -10.81
CA HIS A 92 -11.46 9.29 -11.19
C HIS A 92 -12.94 9.52 -10.89
N ALA A 93 -13.31 10.79 -10.78
CA ALA A 93 -14.69 11.22 -10.61
C ALA A 93 -15.17 11.90 -11.91
N PRO A 94 -16.47 11.78 -12.27
CA PRO A 94 -17.04 12.53 -13.38
C PRO A 94 -16.81 14.04 -13.24
N GLY A 95 -16.45 14.69 -14.35
CA GLY A 95 -16.12 16.11 -14.40
C GLY A 95 -14.70 16.47 -13.97
N LEU A 96 -13.81 15.48 -13.76
CA LEU A 96 -12.39 15.72 -13.54
C LEU A 96 -11.76 16.34 -14.79
N ASP A 97 -10.93 17.38 -14.62
CA ASP A 97 -10.10 17.85 -15.73
C ASP A 97 -8.88 16.93 -15.92
N PHE A 98 -8.92 16.11 -16.97
CA PHE A 98 -7.83 15.20 -17.33
C PHE A 98 -6.63 15.88 -17.99
N THR A 99 -6.76 17.17 -18.36
CA THR A 99 -5.73 17.92 -19.10
C THR A 99 -4.35 17.89 -18.42
N PRO A 100 -4.22 18.19 -17.10
CA PRO A 100 -2.91 18.20 -16.45
C PRO A 100 -2.23 16.83 -16.45
N GLY A 101 -3.03 15.76 -16.49
CA GLY A 101 -2.55 14.38 -16.57
C GLY A 101 -2.02 14.02 -17.96
N LEU A 102 -2.79 14.36 -19.00
CA LEU A 102 -2.40 14.11 -20.39
C LEU A 102 -1.14 14.90 -20.78
N GLU A 103 -1.00 16.14 -20.32
CA GLU A 103 0.21 16.95 -20.53
C GLU A 103 1.47 16.26 -19.97
N ARG A 104 1.31 15.45 -18.92
CA ARG A 104 2.38 14.74 -18.21
C ARG A 104 2.54 13.27 -18.62
N ASP A 105 1.93 12.85 -19.72
CA ASP A 105 2.05 11.48 -20.23
C ASP A 105 1.70 10.42 -19.17
N ILE A 106 0.52 10.59 -18.56
CA ILE A 106 -0.08 9.63 -17.64
C ILE A 106 -1.05 8.73 -18.42
N ASP A 107 -1.00 7.43 -18.15
CA ASP A 107 -1.93 6.44 -18.68
C ASP A 107 -3.16 6.36 -17.74
N PHE A 108 -4.35 6.13 -18.31
CA PHE A 108 -5.61 6.15 -17.57
C PHE A 108 -6.33 4.79 -17.60
N GLY A 109 -6.67 4.26 -16.43
CA GLY A 109 -7.48 3.06 -16.29
C GLY A 109 -8.96 3.40 -16.39
N VAL A 110 -9.62 3.00 -17.47
CA VAL A 110 -10.97 3.45 -17.84
C VAL A 110 -12.01 2.36 -17.61
N PRO A 111 -12.95 2.53 -16.66
CA PRO A 111 -13.93 1.53 -16.32
C PRO A 111 -15.32 1.74 -16.95
N ALA A 112 -15.57 2.89 -17.58
CA ALA A 112 -16.90 3.28 -18.03
C ALA A 112 -16.86 4.32 -19.17
N GLU A 113 -17.94 4.39 -19.94
CA GLU A 113 -18.05 5.23 -21.16
C GLU A 113 -17.93 6.74 -20.88
N TRP A 114 -18.43 7.21 -19.74
CA TRP A 114 -18.33 8.64 -19.38
C TRP A 114 -16.87 9.08 -19.33
N GLU A 115 -15.98 8.24 -18.82
CA GLU A 115 -14.57 8.56 -18.63
C GLU A 115 -13.82 8.56 -19.98
N LEU A 116 -14.15 7.63 -20.89
CA LEU A 116 -13.68 7.70 -22.28
C LEU A 116 -14.07 9.03 -22.94
N THR A 117 -15.31 9.46 -22.74
CA THR A 117 -15.85 10.68 -23.34
C THR A 117 -15.11 11.92 -22.83
N GLU A 118 -14.88 12.00 -21.52
CA GLU A 118 -14.18 13.10 -20.89
C GLU A 118 -12.68 13.13 -21.25
N LEU A 119 -12.01 11.98 -21.27
CA LEU A 119 -10.63 11.85 -21.74
C LEU A 119 -10.47 12.26 -23.20
N ALA A 120 -11.36 11.81 -24.08
CA ALA A 120 -11.32 12.20 -25.49
C ALA A 120 -11.57 13.70 -25.68
N ALA A 121 -12.46 14.31 -24.89
CA ALA A 121 -12.68 15.75 -24.93
C ALA A 121 -11.42 16.53 -24.48
N ALA A 122 -10.73 16.08 -23.44
CA ALA A 122 -9.47 16.68 -22.99
C ALA A 122 -8.34 16.47 -24.03
N ALA A 123 -8.21 15.26 -24.58
CA ALA A 123 -7.24 14.92 -25.62
C ALA A 123 -7.37 15.81 -26.86
N ARG A 124 -8.59 16.00 -27.36
CA ARG A 124 -8.88 16.92 -28.48
C ARG A 124 -8.46 18.35 -28.18
N ARG A 125 -8.71 18.82 -26.95
CA ARG A 125 -8.41 20.20 -26.52
C ARG A 125 -6.93 20.52 -26.58
N ILE A 126 -6.08 19.56 -26.20
CA ILE A 126 -4.62 19.74 -26.18
C ILE A 126 -3.91 19.18 -27.43
N GLY A 127 -4.64 18.52 -28.33
CA GLY A 127 -4.07 17.91 -29.53
C GLY A 127 -3.12 16.73 -29.24
N ARG A 128 -3.34 15.99 -28.15
CA ARG A 128 -2.55 14.80 -27.77
C ARG A 128 -3.48 13.62 -27.46
N PRO A 129 -3.23 12.42 -27.99
CA PRO A 129 -4.05 11.25 -27.69
C PRO A 129 -3.95 10.86 -26.22
N ALA A 130 -5.08 10.42 -25.64
CA ALA A 130 -5.09 9.82 -24.31
C ALA A 130 -4.74 8.33 -24.39
N ARG A 131 -3.72 7.90 -23.65
CA ARG A 131 -3.39 6.49 -23.49
C ARG A 131 -4.28 5.87 -22.41
N VAL A 132 -5.08 4.88 -22.79
CA VAL A 132 -6.11 4.30 -21.92
C VAL A 132 -5.96 2.78 -21.81
N GLN A 133 -6.27 2.28 -20.62
CA GLN A 133 -6.35 0.85 -20.33
C GLN A 133 -7.77 0.52 -19.89
N LEU A 134 -8.46 -0.34 -20.65
CA LEU A 134 -9.85 -0.67 -20.36
C LEU A 134 -9.94 -1.61 -19.15
N LYS A 135 -10.81 -1.26 -18.19
CA LYS A 135 -11.00 -2.03 -16.98
C LYS A 135 -12.27 -2.85 -17.03
N VAL A 136 -12.14 -4.17 -16.98
CA VAL A 136 -13.27 -5.12 -16.93
C VAL A 136 -13.48 -5.60 -15.50
N ASP A 137 -14.74 -5.68 -15.07
CA ASP A 137 -15.12 -6.37 -13.85
C ASP A 137 -15.37 -7.86 -14.12
N THR A 138 -14.52 -8.71 -13.56
CA THR A 138 -14.59 -10.17 -13.71
C THR A 138 -15.30 -10.86 -12.54
N GLY A 139 -15.76 -10.10 -11.54
CA GLY A 139 -16.44 -10.63 -10.36
C GLY A 139 -16.08 -9.96 -9.04
N LEU A 140 -15.37 -8.83 -9.06
CA LEU A 140 -15.08 -8.06 -7.85
C LEU A 140 -16.25 -7.14 -7.46
N ALA A 141 -17.10 -6.75 -8.42
CA ALA A 141 -18.25 -5.87 -8.22
C ALA A 141 -17.86 -4.53 -7.57
N ARG A 142 -16.78 -3.90 -8.06
CA ARG A 142 -16.25 -2.63 -7.50
C ARG A 142 -16.15 -1.52 -8.54
N ASN A 143 -15.21 -1.66 -9.46
CA ASN A 143 -14.94 -0.68 -10.51
C ASN A 143 -14.44 -1.45 -11.73
N GLY A 144 -14.89 -1.08 -12.93
CA GLY A 144 -14.71 -1.81 -14.17
C GLY A 144 -16.07 -2.08 -14.83
N ALA A 145 -16.10 -2.17 -16.15
CA ALA A 145 -17.32 -2.46 -16.88
C ALA A 145 -17.73 -3.92 -16.71
N TYR A 146 -19.02 -4.17 -16.46
CA TYR A 146 -19.57 -5.48 -16.16
C TYR A 146 -20.70 -5.85 -17.13
N GLY A 147 -20.82 -7.14 -17.46
CA GLY A 147 -21.94 -7.64 -18.26
C GLY A 147 -22.07 -6.91 -19.60
N ALA A 148 -23.24 -6.29 -19.84
CA ALA A 148 -23.51 -5.56 -21.09
C ALA A 148 -22.70 -4.26 -21.25
N ASP A 149 -22.15 -3.72 -20.16
CA ASP A 149 -21.38 -2.48 -20.23
C ASP A 149 -19.96 -2.71 -20.76
N TRP A 150 -19.44 -3.94 -20.66
CA TRP A 150 -18.13 -4.29 -21.23
C TRP A 150 -18.08 -4.16 -22.77
N PRO A 151 -18.96 -4.83 -23.54
CA PRO A 151 -18.97 -4.67 -24.99
C PRO A 151 -19.35 -3.24 -25.40
N ARG A 152 -20.18 -2.52 -24.63
CA ARG A 152 -20.48 -1.11 -24.91
C ARG A 152 -19.27 -0.21 -24.74
N LEU A 153 -18.46 -0.43 -23.70
CA LEU A 153 -17.21 0.32 -23.49
C LEU A 153 -16.24 0.14 -24.66
N ILE A 154 -16.10 -1.10 -25.16
CA ILE A 154 -15.28 -1.41 -26.35
C ILE A 154 -15.83 -0.68 -27.58
N GLN A 155 -17.14 -0.76 -27.83
CA GLN A 155 -17.80 -0.10 -28.97
C GLN A 155 -17.65 1.42 -28.92
N ALA A 156 -17.70 2.02 -27.73
CA ALA A 156 -17.49 3.45 -27.54
C ALA A 156 -16.03 3.86 -27.79
N ALA A 157 -15.06 3.00 -27.46
CA ALA A 157 -13.64 3.27 -27.68
C ALA A 157 -13.22 3.21 -29.17
N GLN A 158 -13.86 2.35 -29.99
CA GLN A 158 -13.49 2.15 -31.40
C GLN A 158 -13.48 3.44 -32.25
N PRO A 159 -14.54 4.26 -32.31
CA PRO A 159 -14.52 5.48 -33.12
C PRO A 159 -13.51 6.52 -32.59
N LEU A 160 -13.33 6.59 -31.27
CA LEU A 160 -12.35 7.51 -30.65
C LEU A 160 -10.91 7.10 -30.98
N SER A 161 -10.65 5.80 -31.01
CA SER A 161 -9.34 5.27 -31.41
C SER A 161 -9.09 5.46 -32.91
N ALA A 162 -10.10 5.25 -33.76
CA ALA A 162 -10.01 5.52 -35.20
C ALA A 162 -9.79 7.00 -35.53
N GLU A 163 -10.33 7.91 -34.72
CA GLU A 163 -10.06 9.35 -34.79
C GLU A 163 -8.64 9.71 -34.34
N GLY A 164 -7.98 8.84 -33.58
CA GLY A 164 -6.65 9.08 -33.02
C GLY A 164 -6.64 9.97 -31.77
N VAL A 165 -7.79 10.13 -31.09
CA VAL A 165 -7.90 10.93 -29.85
C VAL A 165 -7.67 10.09 -28.59
N ILE A 166 -7.79 8.77 -28.70
CA ILE A 166 -7.37 7.83 -27.66
C ILE A 166 -6.52 6.71 -28.27
N GLU A 167 -5.67 6.12 -27.45
CA GLU A 167 -4.93 4.90 -27.73
C GLU A 167 -5.28 3.87 -26.67
N VAL A 168 -5.95 2.77 -27.05
CA VAL A 168 -6.26 1.68 -26.13
C VAL A 168 -5.04 0.77 -26.04
N VAL A 169 -4.23 0.96 -24.99
CA VAL A 169 -2.91 0.33 -24.82
C VAL A 169 -2.94 -0.85 -23.86
N GLY A 170 -4.04 -1.05 -23.13
CA GLY A 170 -4.12 -2.16 -22.20
C GLY A 170 -5.52 -2.58 -21.80
N VAL A 171 -5.59 -3.74 -21.15
CA VAL A 171 -6.81 -4.28 -20.56
C VAL A 171 -6.48 -4.91 -19.21
N PHE A 172 -7.32 -4.64 -18.21
CA PHE A 172 -7.06 -5.13 -16.87
C PHE A 172 -8.28 -5.41 -16.03
N THR A 173 -8.08 -6.26 -15.02
CA THR A 173 -9.07 -6.57 -13.99
C THR A 173 -8.42 -6.62 -12.61
N HIS A 174 -9.17 -6.98 -11.58
CA HIS A 174 -8.66 -7.21 -10.24
C HIS A 174 -9.35 -8.39 -9.57
N PHE A 175 -8.56 -9.25 -8.94
CA PHE A 175 -9.06 -10.40 -8.19
C PHE A 175 -9.85 -9.99 -6.94
N ALA A 176 -10.82 -10.84 -6.57
CA ALA A 176 -11.55 -10.77 -5.31
C ALA A 176 -10.91 -11.64 -4.22
N PHE A 177 -10.46 -12.86 -4.57
CA PHE A 177 -9.96 -13.88 -3.64
C PHE A 177 -8.50 -14.28 -3.94
N ALA A 178 -7.68 -13.38 -4.48
CA ALA A 178 -6.28 -13.74 -4.78
C ALA A 178 -5.48 -14.11 -3.52
N ASP A 179 -5.91 -13.65 -2.35
CA ASP A 179 -5.38 -14.04 -1.06
C ASP A 179 -5.87 -15.42 -0.59
N SER A 180 -6.77 -16.08 -1.31
CA SER A 180 -7.18 -17.47 -1.12
C SER A 180 -7.00 -18.23 -2.43
N PRO A 181 -5.75 -18.62 -2.79
CA PRO A 181 -5.41 -19.04 -4.16
C PRO A 181 -6.24 -20.21 -4.70
N ASP A 182 -6.65 -21.13 -3.83
CA ASP A 182 -7.47 -22.30 -4.20
C ASP A 182 -8.98 -22.00 -4.32
N HIS A 183 -9.41 -20.77 -4.00
CA HIS A 183 -10.81 -20.41 -4.07
C HIS A 183 -11.31 -20.46 -5.53
N PRO A 184 -12.44 -21.13 -5.85
CA PRO A 184 -12.91 -21.30 -7.22
C PRO A 184 -13.08 -19.99 -8.02
N THR A 185 -13.38 -18.89 -7.32
CA THR A 185 -13.46 -17.54 -7.93
C THR A 185 -12.15 -17.12 -8.60
N VAL A 186 -10.98 -17.52 -8.10
CA VAL A 186 -9.68 -17.17 -8.70
C VAL A 186 -9.61 -17.71 -10.14
N ARG A 187 -9.96 -18.99 -10.33
CA ARG A 187 -10.00 -19.59 -11.66
C ARG A 187 -11.07 -18.96 -12.54
N ALA A 188 -12.28 -18.76 -11.99
CA ALA A 188 -13.39 -18.16 -12.74
C ALA A 188 -13.06 -16.72 -13.22
N GLN A 189 -12.32 -15.93 -12.44
CA GLN A 189 -11.88 -14.60 -12.85
C GLN A 189 -10.78 -14.65 -13.92
N GLN A 190 -9.88 -15.64 -13.90
CA GLN A 190 -8.89 -15.84 -14.97
C GLN A 190 -9.57 -16.16 -16.31
N GLU A 191 -10.55 -17.06 -16.31
CA GLU A 191 -11.31 -17.43 -17.52
C GLU A 191 -12.06 -16.22 -18.10
N LYS A 192 -12.79 -15.48 -17.27
CA LYS A 192 -13.48 -14.25 -17.70
C LYS A 192 -12.52 -13.16 -18.18
N PHE A 193 -11.35 -13.04 -17.58
CA PHE A 193 -10.35 -12.07 -18.03
C PHE A 193 -9.79 -12.45 -19.41
N ALA A 194 -9.52 -13.73 -19.65
CA ALA A 194 -9.10 -14.20 -20.97
C ALA A 194 -10.17 -13.93 -22.04
N ASP A 195 -11.45 -14.09 -21.71
CA ASP A 195 -12.56 -13.72 -22.61
C ASP A 195 -12.55 -12.22 -22.94
N ALA A 196 -12.41 -11.37 -21.91
CA ALA A 196 -12.35 -9.93 -22.08
C ALA A 196 -11.16 -9.48 -22.92
N VAL A 197 -9.98 -10.10 -22.73
CA VAL A 197 -8.79 -9.86 -23.57
C VAL A 197 -9.11 -10.18 -25.03
N ARG A 198 -9.74 -11.34 -25.31
CA ARG A 198 -10.13 -11.72 -26.68
C ARG A 198 -11.13 -10.76 -27.32
N ASP A 199 -12.02 -10.14 -26.53
CA ASP A 199 -12.95 -9.13 -27.04
C ASP A 199 -12.20 -7.87 -27.49
N VAL A 200 -11.24 -7.40 -26.69
CA VAL A 200 -10.41 -6.23 -26.97
C VAL A 200 -9.49 -6.47 -28.18
N GLU A 201 -8.88 -7.65 -28.28
CA GLU A 201 -8.05 -8.03 -29.44
C GLU A 201 -8.87 -8.11 -30.73
N ARG A 202 -10.09 -8.66 -30.68
CA ARG A 202 -11.00 -8.69 -31.83
C ARG A 202 -11.44 -7.30 -32.28
N ALA A 203 -11.45 -6.33 -31.38
CA ALA A 203 -11.74 -4.94 -31.73
C ALA A 203 -10.58 -4.24 -32.46
N GLY A 204 -9.39 -4.86 -32.52
CA GLY A 204 -8.25 -4.38 -33.30
C GLY A 204 -7.38 -3.33 -32.60
N PHE A 205 -7.46 -3.21 -31.27
CA PHE A 205 -6.67 -2.24 -30.51
C PHE A 205 -5.19 -2.65 -30.39
N PRO A 206 -4.25 -1.68 -30.36
CA PRO A 206 -2.81 -1.94 -30.22
C PRO A 206 -2.43 -2.20 -28.75
N ILE A 207 -2.81 -3.37 -28.22
CA ILE A 207 -2.58 -3.70 -26.81
C ILE A 207 -1.10 -3.94 -26.51
N GLU A 208 -0.54 -3.13 -25.62
CA GLU A 208 0.80 -3.24 -25.06
C GLU A 208 0.81 -4.15 -23.82
N VAL A 209 -0.20 -4.01 -22.93
CA VAL A 209 -0.21 -4.70 -21.63
C VAL A 209 -1.57 -5.31 -21.26
N ARG A 210 -1.55 -6.57 -20.86
CA ARG A 210 -2.66 -7.29 -20.20
C ARG A 210 -2.24 -7.59 -18.77
N HIS A 211 -3.07 -7.25 -17.78
CA HIS A 211 -2.70 -7.50 -16.38
C HIS A 211 -3.88 -7.74 -15.44
N MET A 212 -3.71 -8.69 -14.52
CA MET A 212 -4.73 -9.00 -13.50
C MET A 212 -4.16 -9.24 -12.10
N SER A 213 -2.89 -9.66 -12.00
CA SER A 213 -2.27 -10.02 -10.72
C SER A 213 -2.01 -8.81 -9.82
N ASN A 214 -2.50 -8.90 -8.59
CA ASN A 214 -2.09 -8.07 -7.46
C ASN A 214 -0.98 -8.80 -6.68
N SER A 215 -0.52 -8.25 -5.55
CA SER A 215 0.53 -8.88 -4.72
C SER A 215 0.28 -10.37 -4.47
N ALA A 216 -0.92 -10.76 -4.02
CA ALA A 216 -1.21 -12.15 -3.68
C ALA A 216 -1.10 -13.08 -4.89
N ALA A 217 -1.68 -12.70 -6.02
CA ALA A 217 -1.59 -13.48 -7.26
C ALA A 217 -0.18 -13.50 -7.84
N THR A 218 0.61 -12.43 -7.70
CA THR A 218 2.04 -12.43 -8.08
C THR A 218 2.83 -13.48 -7.30
N LEU A 219 2.54 -13.64 -6.01
CA LEU A 219 3.26 -14.60 -5.16
C LEU A 219 2.79 -16.05 -5.32
N THR A 220 1.52 -16.26 -5.69
CA THR A 220 0.88 -17.58 -5.60
C THR A 220 0.32 -18.12 -6.92
N GLN A 221 0.15 -17.29 -7.94
CA GLN A 221 -0.51 -17.65 -9.20
C GLN A 221 0.28 -17.20 -10.44
N PRO A 222 1.41 -17.87 -10.77
CA PRO A 222 2.23 -17.53 -11.94
C PRO A 222 1.46 -17.54 -13.27
N SER A 223 0.42 -18.39 -13.40
CA SER A 223 -0.42 -18.43 -14.61
C SER A 223 -1.20 -17.15 -14.88
N ALA A 224 -1.35 -16.28 -13.87
CA ALA A 224 -2.07 -15.02 -13.96
C ALA A 224 -1.14 -13.81 -14.22
N ALA A 225 0.16 -14.03 -14.49
CA ALA A 225 1.13 -12.95 -14.69
C ALA A 225 0.82 -12.08 -15.92
N TRP A 226 0.36 -12.69 -17.03
CA TRP A 226 0.13 -12.02 -18.32
C TRP A 226 1.35 -11.18 -18.75
N ASP A 227 1.13 -9.98 -19.29
CA ASP A 227 2.20 -9.09 -19.74
C ASP A 227 2.77 -8.27 -18.57
N MET A 228 2.01 -8.07 -17.49
CA MET A 228 2.39 -7.26 -16.34
C MET A 228 1.70 -7.68 -15.04
N VAL A 229 2.43 -7.65 -13.93
CA VAL A 229 1.89 -7.81 -12.57
C VAL A 229 1.82 -6.48 -11.82
N ARG A 230 0.92 -6.36 -10.84
CA ARG A 230 0.68 -5.11 -10.08
C ARG A 230 0.81 -5.28 -8.55
N PRO A 231 1.98 -5.68 -8.03
CA PRO A 231 2.19 -5.76 -6.60
C PRO A 231 2.12 -4.37 -5.94
N GLY A 232 1.42 -4.29 -4.82
CA GLY A 232 1.39 -3.13 -3.94
C GLY A 232 1.97 -3.49 -2.59
N LEU A 233 1.21 -4.16 -1.73
CA LEU A 233 1.65 -4.53 -0.39
C LEU A 233 3.00 -5.27 -0.34
N ALA A 234 3.27 -6.16 -1.30
CA ALA A 234 4.51 -6.91 -1.34
C ALA A 234 5.74 -6.06 -1.70
N VAL A 235 5.55 -4.91 -2.38
CA VAL A 235 6.62 -3.92 -2.63
C VAL A 235 7.18 -3.41 -1.30
N TYR A 236 6.31 -3.28 -0.30
CA TYR A 236 6.65 -2.84 1.06
C TYR A 236 7.01 -3.99 1.99
N GLY A 237 7.13 -5.19 1.43
CA GLY A 237 7.64 -6.36 2.13
C GLY A 237 6.67 -7.01 3.10
N LEU A 238 5.38 -6.80 2.93
CA LEU A 238 4.35 -7.43 3.76
C LEU A 238 3.63 -8.52 2.97
N SER A 239 3.33 -9.63 3.64
CA SER A 239 2.62 -10.76 3.04
C SER A 239 1.14 -10.40 2.85
N PRO A 240 0.59 -10.53 1.62
CA PRO A 240 -0.84 -10.39 1.37
C PRO A 240 -1.61 -11.70 1.68
N VAL A 241 -0.90 -12.77 2.07
CA VAL A 241 -1.42 -14.11 2.35
C VAL A 241 -0.78 -14.67 3.63
N PRO A 242 -0.94 -13.99 4.79
CA PRO A 242 -0.25 -14.35 6.03
C PRO A 242 -0.56 -15.79 6.49
N GLN A 243 -1.69 -16.36 6.09
CA GLN A 243 -2.06 -17.74 6.37
C GLN A 243 -1.28 -18.78 5.55
N LEU A 244 -0.60 -18.38 4.47
CA LEU A 244 0.26 -19.25 3.65
C LEU A 244 1.74 -19.06 3.98
N GLY A 245 2.14 -17.87 4.39
CA GLY A 245 3.52 -17.56 4.74
C GLY A 245 3.71 -16.13 5.21
N ASP A 246 4.71 -15.95 6.06
CA ASP A 246 5.23 -14.65 6.46
C ASP A 246 6.03 -13.99 5.32
N PRO A 247 6.45 -12.73 5.45
CA PRO A 247 7.27 -12.08 4.42
C PRO A 247 8.52 -12.86 4.02
N ALA A 248 9.27 -13.42 4.99
CA ALA A 248 10.51 -14.13 4.75
C ALA A 248 10.30 -15.39 3.89
N SER A 249 9.16 -16.07 4.05
CA SER A 249 8.76 -17.23 3.24
C SER A 249 8.66 -16.91 1.74
N PHE A 250 8.39 -15.65 1.39
CA PHE A 250 8.34 -15.17 0.00
C PHE A 250 9.64 -14.45 -0.44
N GLY A 251 10.63 -14.36 0.44
CA GLY A 251 11.85 -13.57 0.22
C GLY A 251 11.59 -12.06 0.28
N LEU A 252 10.59 -11.64 1.05
CA LEU A 252 10.23 -10.23 1.24
C LEU A 252 10.73 -9.71 2.59
N ARG A 253 11.04 -8.41 2.64
CA ARG A 253 11.50 -7.71 3.85
C ARG A 253 10.63 -6.49 4.14
N PRO A 254 9.93 -6.42 5.29
CA PRO A 254 9.14 -5.24 5.66
C PRO A 254 9.99 -3.97 5.68
N ALA A 255 9.49 -2.91 5.05
CA ALA A 255 10.26 -1.67 4.86
C ALA A 255 10.01 -0.59 5.92
N MET A 256 8.93 -0.69 6.70
CA MET A 256 8.55 0.33 7.70
C MET A 256 8.80 -0.15 9.12
N THR A 257 9.48 0.69 9.91
CA THR A 257 9.54 0.58 11.37
C THR A 257 8.88 1.80 12.01
N ALA A 258 7.80 1.58 12.77
CA ALA A 258 7.15 2.60 13.58
C ALA A 258 7.72 2.57 15.01
N SER A 259 8.26 3.69 15.46
CA SER A 259 8.89 3.77 16.78
C SER A 259 8.66 5.12 17.46
N ALA A 260 8.82 5.14 18.77
CA ALA A 260 8.69 6.32 19.60
C ALA A 260 9.72 6.27 20.74
N ASN A 261 9.92 7.40 21.41
CA ASN A 261 10.70 7.45 22.65
C ASN A 261 9.77 7.69 23.83
N ILE A 262 10.00 6.99 24.94
CA ILE A 262 9.21 7.15 26.16
C ILE A 262 9.26 8.62 26.61
N THR A 263 8.10 9.22 26.88
CA THR A 263 8.01 10.59 27.42
C THR A 263 8.05 10.59 28.95
N VAL A 264 7.39 9.62 29.57
CA VAL A 264 7.27 9.47 31.02
C VAL A 264 7.34 7.99 31.40
N ALA A 265 8.21 7.66 32.35
CA ALA A 265 8.18 6.40 33.07
C ALA A 265 7.86 6.68 34.54
N LYS A 266 6.90 5.97 35.12
CA LYS A 266 6.50 6.17 36.53
C LYS A 266 6.01 4.89 37.18
N ARG A 267 6.28 4.77 38.48
CA ARG A 267 5.72 3.71 39.34
C ARG A 267 4.30 4.08 39.78
N ILE A 268 3.36 3.15 39.70
CA ILE A 268 1.99 3.31 40.19
C ILE A 268 1.64 2.18 41.17
N PRO A 269 0.82 2.45 42.20
CA PRO A 269 0.37 1.43 43.14
C PRO A 269 -0.62 0.46 42.49
N ALA A 270 -0.73 -0.74 43.08
CA ALA A 270 -1.78 -1.70 42.76
C ALA A 270 -3.17 -1.06 42.87
N GLY A 271 -4.09 -1.40 41.96
CA GLY A 271 -5.46 -0.90 41.97
C GLY A 271 -5.67 0.48 41.34
N GLN A 272 -4.61 1.20 40.94
CA GLN A 272 -4.74 2.46 40.22
C GLN A 272 -5.07 2.22 38.75
N GLY A 273 -6.25 2.68 38.31
CA GLY A 273 -6.66 2.55 36.91
C GLY A 273 -5.79 3.34 35.93
N VAL A 274 -5.61 2.79 34.73
CA VAL A 274 -4.80 3.36 33.65
C VAL A 274 -5.67 3.80 32.47
N SER A 275 -5.42 5.02 31.98
CA SER A 275 -6.09 5.65 30.84
C SER A 275 -7.63 5.81 30.99
N TYR A 276 -8.31 6.26 29.94
CA TYR A 276 -9.74 6.58 29.97
C TYR A 276 -10.61 5.39 30.37
N GLY A 277 -11.50 5.62 31.34
CA GLY A 277 -12.43 4.60 31.83
C GLY A 277 -11.78 3.50 32.66
N HIS A 278 -10.47 3.61 32.95
CA HIS A 278 -9.72 2.64 33.76
C HIS A 278 -9.93 1.19 33.31
N THR A 279 -9.87 0.94 31.99
CA THR A 279 -10.08 -0.39 31.41
C THR A 279 -8.90 -1.34 31.64
N TYR A 280 -7.85 -0.86 32.29
CA TYR A 280 -6.72 -1.61 32.80
C TYR A 280 -6.44 -1.16 34.23
N VAL A 281 -6.24 -2.12 35.12
CA VAL A 281 -5.94 -1.89 36.54
C VAL A 281 -4.90 -2.93 36.95
N PRO A 282 -3.66 -2.55 37.33
CA PRO A 282 -2.64 -3.50 37.71
C PRO A 282 -2.96 -4.09 39.10
N GLU A 283 -2.76 -5.40 39.26
CA GLU A 283 -2.99 -6.12 40.52
C GLU A 283 -1.86 -5.90 41.54
N LYS A 284 -0.71 -5.41 41.08
CA LYS A 284 0.50 -5.15 41.88
C LYS A 284 1.02 -3.75 41.56
N GLU A 285 1.87 -3.26 42.45
CA GLU A 285 2.66 -2.07 42.11
C GLU A 285 3.50 -2.36 40.86
N THR A 286 3.53 -1.41 39.93
CA THR A 286 4.16 -1.61 38.63
C THR A 286 4.70 -0.31 38.05
N THR A 287 5.59 -0.40 37.06
CA THR A 287 6.03 0.72 36.24
C THR A 287 5.18 0.80 34.99
N VAL A 288 4.65 1.99 34.71
CA VAL A 288 3.98 2.30 33.44
C VAL A 288 4.76 3.34 32.66
N VAL A 289 4.75 3.22 31.34
CA VAL A 289 5.40 4.14 30.41
C VAL A 289 4.38 4.78 29.48
N ASP A 290 4.55 6.07 29.23
CA ASP A 290 3.78 6.82 28.23
C ASP A 290 4.49 6.77 26.87
N VAL A 291 3.78 6.29 25.87
CA VAL A 291 4.23 6.17 24.48
C VAL A 291 3.52 7.24 23.65
N PRO A 292 4.25 8.22 23.09
CA PRO A 292 3.69 9.42 22.45
C PRO A 292 3.27 9.19 21.00
N ALA A 293 2.43 8.18 20.78
CA ALA A 293 1.75 7.93 19.52
C ALA A 293 0.32 7.49 19.83
N GLY A 294 -0.67 8.09 19.16
CA GLY A 294 -2.07 7.74 19.38
C GLY A 294 -2.84 7.52 18.08
N TYR A 295 -4.17 7.47 18.19
CA TYR A 295 -5.01 7.19 17.02
C TYR A 295 -5.03 8.28 15.96
N ALA A 296 -4.61 9.52 16.29
CA ALA A 296 -4.40 10.56 15.29
C ALA A 296 -3.07 10.42 14.54
N ASP A 297 -2.15 9.61 15.08
CA ASP A 297 -0.87 9.26 14.45
C ASP A 297 -0.95 7.96 13.65
N GLY A 298 -2.04 7.19 13.79
CA GLY A 298 -2.30 5.96 13.06
C GLY A 298 -2.46 4.71 13.93
N VAL A 299 -2.24 4.80 15.24
CA VAL A 299 -2.40 3.68 16.17
C VAL A 299 -3.89 3.30 16.28
N PRO A 300 -4.34 2.10 15.88
CA PRO A 300 -5.76 1.77 15.94
C PRO A 300 -6.27 1.85 17.39
N ARG A 301 -7.38 2.56 17.61
CA ARG A 301 -7.98 2.61 18.95
C ARG A 301 -8.42 1.21 19.44
N ALA A 302 -8.72 0.32 18.51
CA ALA A 302 -9.00 -1.10 18.76
C ALA A 302 -7.82 -1.83 19.44
N ALA A 303 -6.59 -1.31 19.34
CA ALA A 303 -5.40 -1.86 20.01
C ALA A 303 -5.39 -1.65 21.54
N SER A 304 -6.42 -0.99 22.10
CA SER A 304 -6.56 -0.83 23.55
C SER A 304 -6.54 -2.19 24.25
N ASN A 305 -5.67 -2.37 25.26
CA ASN A 305 -5.44 -3.63 25.99
C ASN A 305 -4.82 -4.81 25.19
N VAL A 306 -4.65 -4.70 23.87
CA VAL A 306 -4.27 -5.85 23.02
C VAL A 306 -3.12 -5.57 22.05
N GLY A 307 -2.85 -4.30 21.73
CA GLY A 307 -1.81 -3.91 20.79
C GLY A 307 -0.42 -4.33 21.27
N PRO A 308 0.31 -5.14 20.49
CA PRO A 308 1.65 -5.56 20.87
C PRO A 308 2.66 -4.41 20.68
N VAL A 309 3.62 -4.29 21.58
CA VAL A 309 4.67 -3.26 21.51
C VAL A 309 5.95 -3.78 22.14
N GLN A 310 7.11 -3.35 21.67
CA GLN A 310 8.39 -3.67 22.31
C GLN A 310 8.94 -2.45 23.05
N VAL A 311 9.24 -2.61 24.33
CA VAL A 311 9.87 -1.58 25.18
C VAL A 311 11.21 -2.10 25.66
N ALA A 312 12.31 -1.42 25.30
CA ALA A 312 13.69 -1.82 25.63
C ALA A 312 13.96 -3.33 25.41
N GLY A 313 13.58 -3.84 24.25
CA GLY A 313 13.82 -5.23 23.82
C GLY A 313 12.79 -6.27 24.29
N VAL A 314 11.86 -5.91 25.18
CA VAL A 314 10.86 -6.83 25.73
C VAL A 314 9.48 -6.53 25.15
N ARG A 315 8.76 -7.56 24.69
CA ARG A 315 7.38 -7.42 24.21
C ARG A 315 6.40 -7.26 25.37
N HIS A 316 5.51 -6.28 25.22
CA HIS A 316 4.41 -5.95 26.11
C HIS A 316 3.14 -5.71 25.30
N ALA A 317 2.04 -5.35 25.97
CA ALA A 317 0.81 -4.91 25.32
C ALA A 317 0.39 -3.52 25.83
N VAL A 318 -0.33 -2.78 24.98
CA VAL A 318 -1.02 -1.54 25.38
C VAL A 318 -1.82 -1.80 26.66
N SER A 319 -1.69 -0.94 27.66
CA SER A 319 -2.36 -1.04 28.96
C SER A 319 -3.35 0.10 29.13
N GLY A 320 -4.64 -0.22 28.97
CA GLY A 320 -5.74 0.74 28.96
C GLY A 320 -6.11 1.18 27.54
N ARG A 321 -6.83 2.30 27.44
CA ARG A 321 -7.27 2.85 26.15
C ARG A 321 -6.14 3.58 25.43
N VAL A 322 -6.06 3.38 24.12
CA VAL A 322 -5.30 4.25 23.20
C VAL A 322 -6.01 5.61 23.12
N CYS A 323 -5.25 6.70 23.34
CA CYS A 323 -5.72 8.08 23.26
C CYS A 323 -5.38 8.70 21.90
N MET A 324 -5.74 9.98 21.71
CA MET A 324 -5.53 10.69 20.44
C MET A 324 -4.05 10.75 20.05
N ASP A 325 -3.19 11.02 21.03
CA ASP A 325 -1.76 11.32 20.80
C ASP A 325 -0.81 10.43 21.61
N GLN A 326 -1.32 9.51 22.43
CA GLN A 326 -0.48 8.64 23.28
C GLN A 326 -1.21 7.36 23.71
N PHE A 327 -0.46 6.37 24.17
CA PHE A 327 -0.97 5.22 24.93
C PHE A 327 0.01 4.82 26.03
N VAL A 328 -0.46 4.02 27.00
CA VAL A 328 0.34 3.57 28.14
C VAL A 328 0.68 2.10 27.99
N VAL A 329 1.84 1.69 28.50
CA VAL A 329 2.27 0.29 28.60
C VAL A 329 2.72 0.02 30.03
N ASP A 330 2.18 -1.04 30.64
CA ASP A 330 2.71 -1.61 31.88
C ASP A 330 3.93 -2.49 31.56
N VAL A 331 5.07 -2.18 32.16
CA VAL A 331 6.34 -2.89 31.95
C VAL A 331 6.84 -3.62 33.20
N GLY A 332 6.01 -3.74 34.24
CA GLY A 332 6.38 -4.43 35.47
C GLY A 332 7.55 -3.75 36.20
N ASP A 333 8.55 -4.55 36.58
CA ASP A 333 9.77 -4.10 37.26
C ASP A 333 10.92 -3.76 36.29
N GLN A 334 10.65 -3.74 34.98
CA GLN A 334 11.64 -3.40 33.97
C GLN A 334 12.19 -1.99 34.22
N GLN A 335 13.51 -1.86 34.20
CA GLN A 335 14.19 -0.58 34.34
C GLN A 335 14.14 0.16 33.00
N VAL A 336 13.37 1.24 32.96
CA VAL A 336 13.16 2.09 31.80
C VAL A 336 13.07 3.54 32.23
N GLN A 337 13.42 4.45 31.33
CA GLN A 337 13.40 5.89 31.56
C GLN A 337 12.88 6.65 30.33
N ALA A 338 12.57 7.93 30.53
CA ALA A 338 12.26 8.81 29.41
C ALA A 338 13.42 8.85 28.41
N GLY A 339 13.09 8.82 27.12
CA GLY A 339 14.06 8.73 26.02
C GLY A 339 14.33 7.32 25.52
N ASP A 340 14.03 6.27 26.29
CA ASP A 340 14.22 4.90 25.83
C ASP A 340 13.32 4.60 24.62
N ARG A 341 13.84 3.80 23.68
CA ARG A 341 13.14 3.47 22.44
C ARG A 341 12.02 2.44 22.68
N VAL A 342 10.90 2.72 22.04
CA VAL A 342 9.73 1.84 21.92
C VAL A 342 9.49 1.55 20.44
N VAL A 343 9.39 0.28 20.09
CA VAL A 343 9.06 -0.14 18.72
C VAL A 343 7.62 -0.64 18.72
N LEU A 344 6.76 0.06 17.98
CA LEU A 344 5.36 -0.34 17.81
C LEU A 344 5.34 -1.56 16.89
N PHE A 345 5.91 -1.42 15.69
CA PHE A 345 6.16 -2.54 14.80
C PHE A 345 7.35 -2.28 13.88
N GLY A 346 7.93 -3.35 13.35
CA GLY A 346 9.06 -3.34 12.43
C GLY A 346 9.16 -4.63 11.59
N PRO A 347 10.35 -4.94 11.03
CA PRO A 347 10.58 -6.17 10.27
C PRO A 347 10.52 -7.46 11.09
N GLY A 348 10.74 -7.39 12.40
CA GLY A 348 10.69 -8.52 13.33
C GLY A 348 12.08 -9.09 13.69
N ASP A 349 13.16 -8.58 13.10
CA ASP A 349 14.52 -9.10 13.27
C ASP A 349 15.03 -8.98 14.72
N GLY A 350 14.58 -7.95 15.44
CA GLY A 350 14.91 -7.68 16.84
C GLY A 350 13.88 -8.24 17.83
N GLY A 351 12.95 -9.07 17.36
CA GLY A 351 11.84 -9.58 18.16
C GLY A 351 10.75 -8.55 18.46
N GLU A 352 10.76 -7.39 17.80
CA GLU A 352 9.66 -6.42 17.82
C GLU A 352 8.41 -6.98 17.14
N PRO A 353 7.20 -6.46 17.45
CA PRO A 353 5.99 -6.83 16.72
C PRO A 353 6.07 -6.49 15.24
N THR A 354 5.34 -7.21 14.41
CA THR A 354 5.19 -6.88 12.98
C THR A 354 3.91 -6.09 12.72
N ALA A 355 3.77 -5.51 11.53
CA ALA A 355 2.49 -4.94 11.09
C ALA A 355 1.37 -6.00 11.02
N GLN A 356 1.72 -7.28 10.84
CA GLN A 356 0.74 -8.37 10.89
C GLN A 356 0.31 -8.64 12.35
N ASP A 357 1.23 -8.62 13.32
CA ASP A 357 0.90 -8.79 14.74
C ASP A 357 -0.11 -7.72 15.20
N TRP A 358 0.03 -6.48 14.73
CA TRP A 358 -0.93 -5.40 14.96
C TRP A 358 -2.27 -5.62 14.27
N ALA A 359 -2.24 -6.12 13.04
CA ALA A 359 -3.44 -6.43 12.28
C ALA A 359 -4.27 -7.51 12.99
N ASP A 360 -3.63 -8.59 13.41
CA ASP A 360 -4.26 -9.71 14.12
C ASP A 360 -4.83 -9.25 15.48
N ALA A 361 -4.08 -8.43 16.22
CA ALA A 361 -4.53 -7.90 17.51
C ALA A 361 -5.74 -6.95 17.40
N THR A 362 -5.99 -6.39 16.22
CA THR A 362 -7.03 -5.38 16.00
C THR A 362 -8.12 -5.78 15.02
N ASP A 363 -8.15 -7.07 14.64
CA ASP A 363 -9.12 -7.65 13.70
C ASP A 363 -9.18 -6.88 12.37
N THR A 364 -8.00 -6.64 11.79
CA THR A 364 -7.85 -5.98 10.49
C THR A 364 -6.72 -6.64 9.70
N ILE A 365 -6.23 -5.95 8.66
CA ILE A 365 -5.18 -6.40 7.76
C ILE A 365 -3.97 -5.47 7.83
N SER A 366 -2.77 -6.01 7.60
CA SER A 366 -1.51 -5.25 7.62
C SER A 366 -1.50 -4.05 6.66
N TYR A 367 -2.28 -4.12 5.56
CA TYR A 367 -2.57 -3.00 4.67
C TYR A 367 -3.07 -1.76 5.42
N GLU A 368 -4.06 -1.93 6.31
CA GLU A 368 -4.67 -0.83 7.05
C GLU A 368 -3.70 -0.27 8.08
N ILE A 369 -2.92 -1.14 8.73
CA ILE A 369 -1.92 -0.74 9.74
C ILE A 369 -0.92 0.25 9.14
N VAL A 370 -0.24 -0.11 8.04
CA VAL A 370 0.79 0.77 7.47
C VAL A 370 0.21 2.00 6.78
N THR A 371 -0.93 1.87 6.10
CA THR A 371 -1.53 2.97 5.34
C THR A 371 -2.11 4.05 6.24
N ARG A 372 -2.52 3.72 7.47
CA ARG A 372 -3.07 4.70 8.42
C ARG A 372 -2.03 5.53 9.15
N MET A 373 -0.75 5.24 8.98
CA MET A 373 0.30 6.00 9.65
C MET A 373 0.30 7.45 9.15
N SER A 374 -0.04 8.36 10.05
CA SER A 374 -0.37 9.75 9.75
C SER A 374 0.84 10.54 9.22
N SER A 375 0.59 11.58 8.42
CA SER A 375 1.60 12.57 8.04
C SER A 375 2.15 13.38 9.22
N ARG A 376 1.50 13.31 10.39
CA ARG A 376 2.00 13.85 11.66
C ARG A 376 3.30 13.18 12.11
N LEU A 377 3.51 11.91 11.75
CA LEU A 377 4.74 11.19 12.04
C LEU A 377 5.78 11.51 10.96
N PRO A 378 6.95 12.05 11.32
CA PRO A 378 8.03 12.25 10.36
C PRO A 378 8.48 10.90 9.80
N ARG A 379 8.66 10.87 8.48
CA ARG A 379 9.28 9.75 7.78
C ARG A 379 10.77 10.03 7.65
N ILE A 380 11.58 9.07 8.08
CA ILE A 380 13.03 9.05 7.89
C ILE A 380 13.31 7.98 6.86
N TYR A 381 13.98 8.36 5.78
CA TYR A 381 14.36 7.45 4.72
C TYR A 381 15.80 7.01 4.93
N GLU A 382 16.02 5.70 4.92
CA GLU A 382 17.32 5.07 5.07
C GLU A 382 17.59 4.10 3.92
N GLY A 383 18.84 3.69 3.79
CA GLY A 383 19.28 2.78 2.73
C GLY A 383 19.67 3.51 1.44
N ASP A 384 20.45 2.80 0.62
CA ASP A 384 20.85 3.26 -0.70
C ASP A 384 19.86 2.73 -1.75
N MET A 385 19.56 3.63 -2.69
CA MET A 385 18.68 3.41 -3.84
C MET A 385 19.40 2.65 -4.96
#